data_AF-A0AAJ5CIV9-F1
#
_entry.id   AF-A0AAJ5CIV9-F1
#
_cell.length_a   1.000
_cell.length_b   1.000
_cell.length_c   1.000
_cell.angle_alpha   90.00
_cell.angle_beta   90.00
_cell.angle_gamma   90.00
#
_symmetry.space_group_name_H-M   'P 1'
#
loop_
_entity.id
_entity.type
_entity.pdbx_description
1 polymer ?
#
loop_
_entity_poly.entity_id
_entity_poly.type
_entity_poly.pdbx_seq_one_letter_code
_entity_poly.pdbx_strand_id
1 'polypeptide(L)' 'MVDIVEIYVHWYAGRSKSQVSASLGVDRKTVRKYLAPAEEAGIAPAGRL' A
#
# COMPACT_ATOMS: atom_id res chain seq x y z
N MET A 1 15.57 1.59 5.26
CA MET A 1 15.19 0.54 4.30
C MET A 1 13.68 0.39 4.41
N VAL A 2 12.93 0.47 3.30
CA VAL A 2 11.46 0.35 3.33
C VAL A 2 11.12 -1.11 3.08
N ASP A 3 10.35 -1.72 3.98
CA ASP A 3 9.80 -3.04 3.75
C ASP A 3 8.57 -2.92 2.84
N ILE A 4 8.74 -3.36 1.59
CA ILE A 4 7.69 -3.32 0.58
C ILE A 4 6.57 -4.31 0.95
N VAL A 5 6.91 -5.47 1.54
CA VAL A 5 5.92 -6.47 1.94
C VAL A 5 5.00 -5.89 3.01
N GLU A 6 5.55 -5.13 3.96
CA GLU A 6 4.76 -4.51 5.03
C GLU A 6 3.78 -3.43 4.49
N ILE A 7 4.17 -2.69 3.45
CA ILE A 7 3.25 -1.79 2.72
C ILE A 7 2.06 -2.58 2.15
N TYR A 8 2.33 -3.71 1.48
CA TYR A 8 1.29 -4.54 0.90
C TYR A 8 0.39 -5.17 1.97
N VAL A 9 0.96 -5.70 3.05
CA VAL A 9 0.18 -6.30 4.16
C VAL A 9 -0.80 -5.29 4.75
N HIS A 10 -0.35 -4.07 5.04
CA HIS A 10 -1.23 -3.02 5.57
C HIS A 10 -2.31 -2.59 4.57
N TRP A 11 -1.97 -2.51 3.28
CA TRP A 11 -2.91 -2.11 2.23
C TRP A 11 -3.94 -3.21 1.93
N TYR A 12 -3.54 -4.48 1.88
CA TYR A 12 -4.43 -5.63 1.77
C TYR A 12 -5.34 -5.79 2.99
N ALA A 13 -4.91 -5.36 4.18
CA ALA A 13 -5.77 -5.26 5.35
C ALA A 13 -6.86 -4.15 5.23
N GLY A 14 -6.97 -3.49 4.08
CA GLY A 14 -8.00 -2.48 3.80
C GLY A 14 -7.63 -1.07 4.21
N ARG A 15 -6.39 -0.81 4.63
CA ARG A 15 -5.94 0.55 4.96
C ARG A 15 -5.76 1.37 3.69
N SER A 16 -6.20 2.62 3.75
CA SER A 16 -5.88 3.60 2.71
C SER A 16 -4.38 3.90 2.68
N LYS A 17 -3.87 4.37 1.53
CA LYS A 17 -2.45 4.77 1.38
C LYS A 17 -1.98 5.78 2.44
N SER A 18 -2.89 6.64 2.91
CA SER A 18 -2.60 7.60 3.99
C SER A 18 -2.42 6.91 5.34
N GLN A 19 -3.27 5.93 5.65
CA GLN A 19 -3.15 5.13 6.87
C GLN A 19 -1.90 4.25 6.84
N VAL A 20 -1.55 3.66 5.69
CA VAL A 20 -0.28 2.91 5.52
C VAL A 20 0.92 3.82 5.79
N SER A 21 0.95 5.00 5.16
CA SER A 21 2.01 6.00 5.36
C SER A 21 2.19 6.38 6.84
N ALA A 22 1.09 6.71 7.53
CA ALA A 22 1.12 7.04 8.95
C ALA A 22 1.54 5.85 9.84
N SER A 23 1.17 4.63 9.48
CA SER A 23 1.49 3.42 10.27
C SER A 23 2.96 3.05 10.19
N LEU A 24 3.56 3.17 9.01
CA LEU A 24 4.92 2.70 8.74
C LEU A 24 5.97 3.82 8.82
N GLY A 25 5.54 5.07 9.02
CA GLY A 25 6.44 6.23 8.94
C GLY A 25 7.05 6.42 7.54
N VAL A 26 6.40 5.88 6.50
CA VAL A 26 6.86 5.92 5.12
C VAL A 26 6.16 7.04 4.37
N ASP A 27 6.91 7.78 3.55
CA ASP A 27 6.34 8.83 2.71
C ASP A 27 5.25 8.30 1.77
N ARG A 28 4.17 9.08 1.61
CA ARG A 28 3.01 8.67 0.82
C ARG A 28 3.33 8.49 -0.67
N LYS A 29 4.33 9.21 -1.23
CA LYS A 29 4.81 8.99 -2.60
C LYS A 29 5.46 7.62 -2.75
N THR A 30 6.19 7.18 -1.74
CA THR A 30 6.78 5.84 -1.69
C THR A 30 5.71 4.77 -1.63
N VAL A 31 4.69 4.94 -0.78
CA VAL A 31 3.52 4.03 -0.74
C VAL A 31 2.83 3.95 -2.11
N ARG A 32 2.60 5.10 -2.76
CA ARG A 32 2.00 5.13 -4.11
C ARG A 32 2.87 4.44 -5.16
N LYS A 33 4.18 4.69 -5.16
CA LYS A 33 5.14 4.09 -6.10
C LYS A 33 5.07 2.57 -6.05
N TYR A 34 5.03 2.00 -4.84
CA TYR A 34 5.02 0.55 -4.67
C TYR A 34 3.65 -0.08 -4.92
N LEU A 35 2.55 0.62 -4.63
CA LEU A 35 1.21 0.07 -4.91
C LEU A 35 0.77 0.21 -6.37
N ALA A 36 1.35 1.14 -7.14
CA ALA A 36 0.93 1.41 -8.52
C ALA A 36 0.91 0.16 -9.43
N PRO A 37 1.94 -0.71 -9.46
CA PRO A 37 1.89 -1.92 -10.30
C PRO A 37 0.77 -2.90 -9.92
N ALA A 38 0.41 -2.96 -8.63
CA ALA A 38 -0.69 -3.81 -8.18
C ALA A 38 -2.05 -3.23 -8.60
N GLU A 39 -2.21 -1.92 -8.49
CA GLU A 39 -3.41 -1.23 -8.97
C GLU A 39 -3.57 -1.36 -10.50
N GLU A 40 -2.47 -1.25 -11.26
CA GLU A 40 -2.45 -1.46 -12.72
C GLU A 40 -2.81 -2.92 -13.10
N ALA A 41 -2.46 -3.88 -12.24
CA ALA A 41 -2.87 -5.28 -12.37
C ALA A 41 -4.32 -5.54 -11.92
N GLY A 42 -5.08 -4.51 -11.56
CA GLY A 42 -6.48 -4.61 -11.12
C GLY A 42 -6.65 -5.07 -9.66
N ILE A 43 -5.58 -5.04 -8.87
CA ILE A 43 -5.65 -5.39 -7.45
C ILE A 43 -6.11 -4.17 -6.65
N ALA A 44 -7.05 -4.39 -5.73
CA ALA A 44 -7.60 -3.37 -4.85
C ALA A 44 -7.31 -3.67 -3.37
N PRO A 45 -7.32 -2.65 -2.50
CA PRO A 45 -7.24 -2.87 -1.05
C PRO A 45 -8.38 -3.77 -0.58
N ALA A 46 -8.10 -4.63 0.41
CA ALA A 46 -9.05 -5.61 0.96
C ALA A 46 -9.58 -6.65 -0.05
N GLY A 47 -8.93 -6.84 -1.21
CA GLY A 47 -9.34 -7.86 -2.19
C GLY A 47 -10.72 -7.60 -2.80
N ARG A 48 -11.21 -6.37 -2.72
CA ARG A 48 -12.54 -5.99 -3.21
C ARG A 48 -12.45 -5.68 -4.71
N LEU A 49 -12.72 -6.69 -5.54
CA LEU A 49 -13.08 -6.52 -6.95
C LEU A 49 -14.46 -5.86 -7.06
#